data_AF-I5B6H6-F1
#
_entry.id   AF-I5B6H6-F1
#
_cell.length_a   1.000
_cell.length_b   1.000
_cell.length_c   1.000
_cell.angle_alpha   90.00
_cell.angle_beta   90.00
_cell.angle_gamma   90.00
#
_symmetry.space_group_name_H-M   'P 1'
#
loop_
_entity.id
_entity.type
_entity.pdbx_description
1 polymer ?
#
loop_
_entity_poly.entity_id
_entity_poly.type
_entity_poly.pdbx_seq_one_letter_code
_entity_poly.pdbx_strand_id
1 'polypeptide(L)'
;MSEFSTPRLLRSLWPAAKAKTGGLASALTTITSAIIIRPMIRSFKNKGSEDIFDGISSKAARKICPQSIWPSATRKLDQINRVQDVTELQIPPGNRLEQLKGDRENQFSIRINQQYRVCFIWEEGHAYDVEITDYH
;
A
#
# COMPACT_ATOMS: atom_id res chain seq x y z
N MET A 1 48.80 -54.23 -7.12
CA MET A 1 48.49 -55.11 -8.26
C MET A 1 46.97 -55.26 -8.35
N SER A 2 46.47 -55.33 -9.58
CA SER A 2 45.07 -55.40 -10.08
C SER A 2 44.19 -54.18 -9.80
N GLU A 3 44.11 -53.18 -10.69
CA GLU A 3 43.40 -53.15 -12.00
C GLU A 3 41.87 -53.09 -11.84
N PHE A 4 41.27 -51.90 -12.04
CA PHE A 4 40.52 -51.47 -13.23
C PHE A 4 39.14 -52.13 -13.40
N SER A 5 38.07 -51.32 -13.31
CA SER A 5 37.06 -51.22 -14.38
C SER A 5 36.08 -50.07 -14.08
N THR A 6 36.15 -49.00 -14.87
CA THR A 6 35.11 -47.97 -15.00
C THR A 6 34.36 -48.21 -16.31
N PRO A 7 33.02 -48.08 -16.37
CA PRO A 7 32.33 -48.02 -17.65
C PRO A 7 32.34 -46.59 -18.21
N ARG A 8 32.93 -46.48 -19.40
CA ARG A 8 32.71 -45.44 -20.40
C ARG A 8 31.24 -45.46 -20.87
N LEU A 9 30.81 -44.36 -21.51
CA LEU A 9 29.51 -44.07 -22.17
C LEU A 9 28.60 -43.21 -21.26
N LEU A 10 28.33 -41.93 -21.51
CA LEU A 10 28.03 -41.24 -22.76
C LEU A 10 28.51 -39.78 -22.71
N ARG A 11 29.37 -39.42 -23.68
CA ARG A 11 29.50 -38.04 -24.18
C ARG A 11 28.54 -37.89 -25.36
N SER A 12 28.06 -36.67 -25.57
CA SER A 12 27.07 -36.21 -26.58
C SER A 12 25.63 -36.46 -26.13
N LEU A 13 24.80 -35.45 -25.91
CA LEU A 13 24.46 -34.36 -26.84
C LEU A 13 24.08 -33.10 -26.03
N TRP A 14 24.81 -32.00 -26.22
CA TRP A 14 24.32 -30.66 -25.86
C TRP A 14 24.50 -29.76 -27.08
N PRO A 15 23.42 -29.30 -27.73
CA PRO A 15 23.54 -28.22 -28.69
C PRO A 15 23.62 -26.89 -27.92
N ALA A 16 24.73 -26.18 -28.11
CA ALA A 16 24.87 -24.79 -27.72
C ALA A 16 23.91 -23.92 -28.54
N ALA A 17 22.74 -23.60 -27.98
CA ALA A 17 21.83 -22.62 -28.55
C ALA A 17 22.32 -21.21 -28.19
N LYS A 18 22.92 -20.50 -29.15
CA LYS A 18 23.15 -19.05 -29.06
C LYS A 18 21.81 -18.34 -29.31
N ALA A 19 21.17 -17.85 -28.25
CA ALA A 19 20.03 -16.95 -28.37
C ALA A 19 20.53 -15.53 -28.66
N LYS A 20 20.16 -14.99 -29.82
CA LYS A 20 20.26 -13.55 -30.14
C LYS A 20 19.20 -12.81 -29.32
N THR A 21 19.60 -12.04 -28.32
CA THR A 21 18.71 -11.12 -27.59
C THR A 21 18.46 -9.88 -28.44
N GLY A 22 17.47 -9.97 -29.33
CA GLY A 22 16.80 -8.82 -29.93
C GLY A 22 15.84 -8.17 -28.93
N GLY A 23 15.74 -6.85 -28.99
CA GLY A 23 15.09 -5.98 -28.01
C GLY A 23 13.65 -6.37 -27.64
N LEU A 24 13.45 -6.68 -26.36
CA LEU A 24 12.15 -6.75 -25.69
C LEU A 24 12.16 -6.08 -24.31
N ALA A 25 13.18 -5.27 -24.01
CA ALA A 25 13.35 -4.67 -22.67
C ALA A 25 12.49 -3.42 -22.42
N SER A 26 11.74 -2.91 -23.41
CA SER A 26 11.02 -1.63 -23.27
C SER A 26 9.51 -1.76 -23.02
N ALA A 27 8.89 -2.91 -23.31
CA ALA A 27 7.43 -3.05 -23.20
C ALA A 27 6.99 -3.68 -21.87
N LEU A 28 7.84 -4.49 -21.25
CA LEU A 28 7.52 -5.16 -19.98
C LEU A 28 7.66 -4.22 -18.77
N THR A 29 8.56 -3.23 -18.81
CA THR A 29 8.83 -2.31 -17.69
C THR A 29 7.65 -1.39 -17.35
N THR A 30 6.85 -1.02 -18.36
CA THR A 30 5.71 -0.11 -18.20
C THR A 30 4.54 -0.80 -17.49
N ILE A 31 4.29 -2.07 -17.81
CA ILE A 31 3.17 -2.84 -17.23
C ILE A 31 3.46 -3.19 -15.76
N THR A 32 4.71 -3.54 -15.41
CA THR A 32 5.06 -3.85 -14.01
C THR A 32 4.95 -2.63 -13.09
N SER A 33 5.26 -1.43 -13.59
CA SER A 33 5.21 -0.20 -12.78
C SER A 33 3.79 0.20 -12.37
N ALA A 34 2.78 -0.15 -13.17
CA ALA A 34 1.37 0.13 -12.86
C ALA A 34 0.72 -0.91 -11.92
N ILE A 35 1.33 -2.09 -11.74
CA ILE A 35 0.79 -3.20 -10.94
C ILE A 35 1.43 -3.27 -9.54
N ILE A 36 2.63 -2.70 -9.34
CA ILE A 36 3.22 -2.55 -8.00
C ILE A 36 2.45 -1.43 -7.28
N ILE A 37 1.55 -1.80 -6.36
CA ILE A 37 0.90 -0.87 -5.43
C ILE A 37 2.01 -0.20 -4.63
N ARG A 38 2.44 1.00 -5.03
CA ARG A 38 3.30 1.83 -4.21
C ARG A 38 2.46 2.31 -3.03
N PRO A 39 2.96 2.24 -1.78
CA PRO A 39 2.22 2.79 -0.64
C PRO A 39 2.12 4.30 -0.80
N MET A 40 0.89 4.81 -0.79
CA MET A 40 0.57 6.24 -0.94
C MET A 40 0.53 6.97 0.40
N ILE A 41 0.36 6.26 1.52
CA ILE A 41 0.55 6.83 2.86
C ILE A 41 2.06 6.90 3.17
N ARG A 42 2.52 8.08 3.56
CA ARG A 42 3.93 8.38 3.85
C ARG A 42 4.22 8.60 5.32
N SER A 43 3.27 9.17 6.07
CA SER A 43 3.40 9.38 7.51
C SER A 43 2.07 9.27 8.23
N PHE A 44 2.15 8.93 9.52
CA PHE A 44 1.04 8.97 10.46
C PHE A 44 1.33 10.04 11.51
N LYS A 45 0.31 10.80 11.88
CA LYS A 45 0.45 11.83 12.92
C LYS A 45 0.57 11.23 14.32
N ASN A 46 0.05 10.02 14.52
CA ASN A 46 0.10 9.32 15.80
C ASN A 46 0.26 7.81 15.64
N LYS A 47 0.93 7.20 16.63
CA LYS A 47 1.23 5.77 16.63
C LYS A 47 -0.03 4.89 16.65
N GLY A 48 -1.12 5.36 17.27
CA GLY A 48 -2.34 4.57 17.34
C GLY A 48 -3.02 4.37 15.98
N SER A 49 -2.98 5.37 15.11
CA SER A 49 -3.53 5.28 13.75
C SER A 49 -2.67 4.39 12.85
N GLU A 50 -1.34 4.49 12.99
CA GLU A 50 -0.38 3.59 12.34
C GLU A 50 -0.59 2.14 12.80
N ASP A 51 -0.74 1.91 14.11
CA ASP A 51 -0.99 0.56 14.63
C ASP A 51 -2.30 -0.05 14.10
N ILE A 52 -3.35 0.76 13.92
CA ILE A 52 -4.62 0.30 13.30
C ILE A 52 -4.41 -0.04 11.81
N PHE A 53 -3.58 0.73 11.10
CA PHE A 53 -3.20 0.43 9.71
C PHE A 53 -2.43 -0.89 9.61
N ASP A 54 -1.46 -1.10 10.50
CA ASP A 54 -0.61 -2.29 10.54
C ASP A 54 -1.33 -3.53 11.11
N GLY A 55 -2.57 -3.38 11.60
CA GLY A 55 -3.32 -4.46 12.25
C GLY A 55 -2.81 -4.83 13.64
N ILE A 56 -2.02 -3.96 14.28
CA ILE A 56 -1.42 -4.17 15.60
C ILE A 56 -2.39 -3.71 16.69
N SER A 57 -2.78 -4.63 17.58
CA SER A 57 -3.67 -4.31 18.70
C SER A 57 -2.92 -3.71 19.90
N SER A 58 -2.34 -2.51 19.73
CA SER A 58 -1.58 -1.82 20.78
C SER A 58 -2.48 -1.06 21.77
N LYS A 59 -1.89 -0.59 22.88
CA LYS A 59 -2.58 0.32 23.81
C LYS A 59 -2.86 1.68 23.16
N ALA A 60 -2.03 2.13 22.22
CA ALA A 60 -2.25 3.38 21.50
C ALA A 60 -3.44 3.24 20.54
N ALA A 61 -3.50 2.16 19.75
CA ALA A 61 -4.62 1.85 18.86
C ALA A 61 -5.97 1.83 19.60
N ARG A 62 -6.03 1.15 20.74
CA ARG A 62 -7.26 1.03 21.56
C ARG A 62 -7.73 2.36 22.16
N LYS A 63 -6.88 3.40 22.21
CA LYS A 63 -7.26 4.74 22.65
C LYS A 63 -7.84 5.61 21.52
N ILE A 64 -7.54 5.29 20.27
CA ILE A 64 -7.97 6.08 19.11
C ILE A 64 -9.47 5.87 18.85
N CYS A 65 -9.90 4.61 18.76
CA CYS A 65 -11.31 4.25 18.61
C CYS A 65 -11.59 2.82 19.10
N PRO A 66 -12.86 2.49 19.42
CA PRO A 66 -13.25 1.14 19.82
C PRO A 66 -12.91 0.11 18.73
N GLN A 67 -12.56 -1.12 19.14
CA GLN A 67 -12.19 -2.19 18.22
C GLN A 67 -13.28 -2.55 17.20
N SER A 68 -14.55 -2.32 17.53
CA SER A 68 -15.67 -2.50 16.59
C SER A 68 -15.58 -1.58 15.37
N ILE A 69 -14.85 -0.47 15.45
CA ILE A 69 -14.65 0.50 14.37
C ILE A 69 -13.47 0.13 13.48
N TRP A 70 -12.52 -0.67 13.97
CA TRP A 70 -11.26 -0.96 13.28
C TRP A 70 -11.46 -1.54 11.86
N PRO A 71 -12.37 -2.50 11.61
CA PRO A 71 -12.58 -3.00 10.25
C PRO A 71 -13.01 -1.93 9.25
N SER A 72 -13.75 -0.91 9.70
CA SER A 72 -14.13 0.23 8.86
C SER A 72 -12.99 1.23 8.71
N ALA A 73 -12.23 1.48 9.77
CA ALA A 73 -11.06 2.37 9.73
C ALA A 73 -9.97 1.81 8.81
N THR A 74 -9.58 0.54 8.97
CA THR A 74 -8.57 -0.11 8.12
C THR A 74 -8.95 -0.07 6.65
N ARG A 75 -10.23 -0.34 6.30
CA ARG A 75 -10.70 -0.21 4.91
C ARG A 75 -10.54 1.19 4.33
N LYS A 76 -10.69 2.24 5.14
CA LYS A 76 -10.51 3.64 4.70
C LYS A 76 -9.04 3.98 4.53
N LEU A 77 -8.19 3.52 5.45
CA LEU A 77 -6.75 3.69 5.35
C LEU A 77 -6.18 2.93 4.12
N ASP A 78 -6.68 1.72 3.85
CA ASP A 78 -6.34 0.97 2.64
C ASP A 78 -6.74 1.69 1.35
N GLN A 79 -7.89 2.37 1.34
CA GLN A 79 -8.29 3.18 0.19
C GLN A 79 -7.33 4.35 -0.02
N ILE A 80 -7.03 5.12 1.04
CA ILE A 80 -6.07 6.23 0.99
C ILE A 80 -4.70 5.74 0.49
N ASN A 81 -4.26 4.56 0.95
CA ASN A 81 -2.96 4.00 0.57
C ASN A 81 -2.87 3.53 -0.88
N ARG A 82 -3.97 3.54 -1.64
CA ARG A 82 -4.05 3.02 -3.02
C ARG A 82 -4.36 4.07 -4.08
N VAL A 83 -5.01 5.18 -3.73
CA VAL A 83 -5.41 6.20 -4.69
C VAL A 83 -4.22 6.98 -5.23
N GLN A 84 -4.22 7.31 -6.52
CA GLN A 84 -3.18 8.14 -7.13
C GLN A 84 -3.55 9.62 -7.08
N ASP A 85 -4.86 9.90 -7.05
CA ASP A 85 -5.41 11.24 -6.89
C ASP A 85 -6.41 11.28 -5.72
N VAL A 86 -6.37 12.35 -4.92
CA VAL A 86 -7.27 12.52 -3.76
C VAL A 86 -8.74 12.52 -4.16
N THR A 87 -9.07 12.96 -5.37
CA THR A 87 -10.44 13.01 -5.89
C THR A 87 -11.04 11.62 -6.10
N GLU A 88 -10.22 10.58 -6.27
CA GLU A 88 -10.70 9.19 -6.33
C GLU A 88 -11.40 8.78 -5.03
N LEU A 89 -11.02 9.38 -3.89
CA LEU A 89 -11.67 9.14 -2.60
C LEU A 89 -13.09 9.69 -2.52
N GLN A 90 -13.58 10.42 -3.53
CA GLN A 90 -15.02 10.73 -3.64
C GLN A 90 -15.86 9.47 -3.90
N ILE A 91 -15.24 8.41 -4.43
CA ILE A 91 -15.87 7.12 -4.66
C ILE A 91 -15.31 6.13 -3.62
N PRO A 92 -16.17 5.43 -2.85
CA PRO A 92 -17.64 5.50 -2.86
C PRO A 92 -18.19 6.79 -2.21
N PRO A 93 -19.41 7.24 -2.55
CA PRO A 93 -20.02 8.47 -2.00
C PRO A 93 -20.08 8.53 -0.46
N GLY A 94 -20.09 7.37 0.20
CA GLY A 94 -20.03 7.25 1.66
C GLY A 94 -18.73 7.77 2.28
N ASN A 95 -17.67 7.96 1.50
CA ASN A 95 -16.43 8.60 1.94
C ASN A 95 -16.66 10.05 2.34
N ARG A 96 -17.57 10.75 1.66
CA ARG A 96 -17.85 12.18 1.91
C ARG A 96 -16.55 12.97 2.05
N LEU A 97 -15.69 12.87 1.03
CA LEU A 97 -14.41 13.57 0.99
C LEU A 97 -14.65 15.07 1.19
N GLU A 98 -13.94 15.65 2.14
CA GLU A 98 -14.05 17.05 2.51
C GLU A 98 -12.65 17.65 2.68
N GLN A 99 -12.43 18.84 2.12
CA GLN A 99 -11.26 19.65 2.45
C GLN A 99 -11.62 20.52 3.67
N LEU A 100 -10.87 20.34 4.76
CA LEU A 100 -11.06 21.02 6.03
C LEU A 100 -10.62 22.49 5.95
N LYS A 101 -11.20 23.31 6.83
CA LYS A 101 -10.99 24.77 6.90
C LYS A 101 -10.63 25.18 8.32
N GLY A 102 -10.17 26.42 8.50
CA GLY A 102 -9.80 26.97 9.82
C GLY A 102 -8.48 26.38 10.34
N ASP A 103 -8.42 25.96 11.60
CA ASP A 103 -7.19 25.44 12.23
C ASP A 103 -6.65 24.16 11.57
N ARG A 104 -7.44 23.52 10.71
CA ARG A 104 -7.06 22.34 9.91
C ARG A 104 -7.04 22.62 8.41
N GLU A 105 -6.80 23.87 8.02
CA GLU A 105 -6.62 24.25 6.63
C GLU A 105 -5.58 23.34 5.94
N ASN A 106 -5.85 23.01 4.67
CA ASN A 106 -5.06 22.07 3.84
C ASN A 106 -5.12 20.59 4.22
N GLN A 107 -5.93 20.20 5.22
CA GLN A 107 -6.22 18.79 5.46
C GLN A 107 -7.46 18.33 4.69
N PHE A 108 -7.45 17.07 4.30
CA PHE A 108 -8.61 16.34 3.80
C PHE A 108 -9.17 15.43 4.90
N SER A 109 -10.45 15.09 4.80
CA SER A 109 -11.05 14.07 5.62
C SER A 109 -11.96 13.13 4.83
N ILE A 110 -12.01 11.86 5.26
CA ILE A 110 -13.01 10.89 4.81
C ILE A 110 -13.71 10.24 6.00
N ARG A 111 -14.99 9.92 5.82
CA ARG A 111 -15.86 9.41 6.87
C ARG A 111 -15.67 7.91 7.09
N ILE A 112 -15.48 7.55 8.37
CA ILE A 112 -15.55 6.15 8.84
C ILE A 112 -17.00 5.83 9.21
N ASN A 113 -17.57 6.60 10.13
CA ASN A 113 -18.97 6.47 10.57
C ASN A 113 -19.51 7.84 11.05
N GLN A 114 -20.59 7.87 11.84
CA GLN A 114 -21.15 9.14 12.31
C GLN A 114 -20.16 9.98 13.14
N GLN A 115 -19.37 9.32 13.98
CA GLN A 115 -18.45 9.90 14.97
C GLN A 115 -17.02 10.08 14.45
N TYR A 116 -16.45 9.06 13.80
CA TYR A 116 -15.04 9.04 13.43
C TYR A 116 -14.77 9.47 11.98
N ARG A 117 -13.61 10.09 11.76
CA ARG A 117 -13.05 10.46 10.46
C ARG A 117 -11.59 10.01 10.36
N VAL A 118 -11.11 9.82 9.13
CA VAL A 118 -9.67 9.86 8.84
C VAL A 118 -9.36 11.26 8.33
N CYS A 119 -8.37 11.93 8.92
CA CYS A 119 -7.83 13.21 8.46
C CYS A 119 -6.40 13.00 7.96
N PHE A 120 -6.01 13.73 6.92
CA PHE A 120 -4.69 13.63 6.31
C PHE A 120 -4.38 14.86 5.48
N ILE A 121 -3.09 15.12 5.24
CA ILE A 121 -2.61 16.10 4.26
C ILE A 121 -2.38 15.36 2.93
N TRP A 122 -2.74 15.98 1.80
CA TRP A 122 -2.48 15.41 0.48
C TRP A 122 -1.55 16.31 -0.32
N GLU A 123 -0.33 15.83 -0.59
CA GLU A 123 0.72 16.57 -1.28
C GLU A 123 1.47 15.65 -2.23
N GLU A 124 1.75 16.11 -3.46
CA GLU A 124 2.53 15.39 -4.47
C GLU A 124 2.08 13.93 -4.72
N GLY A 125 0.76 13.67 -4.65
CA GLY A 125 0.20 12.32 -4.86
C GLY A 125 0.34 11.38 -3.65
N HIS A 126 0.62 11.93 -2.46
CA HIS A 126 0.85 11.17 -1.24
C HIS A 126 0.04 11.72 -0.06
N ALA A 127 -0.33 10.82 0.84
CA ALA A 127 -1.00 11.14 2.09
C ALA A 127 0.01 11.24 3.24
N TYR A 128 -0.01 12.36 3.95
CA TYR A 128 0.82 12.64 5.11
C TYR A 128 -0.03 12.90 6.35
N ASP A 129 0.60 12.74 7.51
CA ASP A 129 0.03 13.00 8.83
C ASP A 129 -1.35 12.38 9.02
N VAL A 130 -1.48 11.14 8.52
CA VAL A 130 -2.73 10.40 8.56
C VAL A 130 -3.10 10.13 10.02
N GLU A 131 -4.33 10.47 10.40
CA GLU A 131 -4.88 10.22 11.72
C GLU A 131 -6.36 9.83 11.69
N ILE A 132 -6.77 8.94 12.60
CA ILE A 132 -8.18 8.74 12.90
C ILE A 132 -8.55 9.67 14.06
N THR A 133 -9.61 10.46 13.90
CA THR A 133 -10.06 11.43 14.89
C THR A 133 -11.52 11.22 15.25
N ASP A 134 -11.86 11.48 16.50
CA ASP A 134 -13.24 11.74 16.91
C ASP A 134 -13.65 13.13 16.42
N TYR A 135 -14.83 13.25 15.82
CA TYR A 135 -15.32 14.50 15.23
C TYR A 135 -16.35 15.21 16.13
N HIS A 136 -16.60 14.70 17.34
CA HIS A 136 -17.47 15.34 18.34
C HIS A 136 -16.69 15.90 19.53
#